data_AF-A0A947XNX2-F1
#
_entry.id   AF-A0A947XNX2-F1
#
_cell.length_a   1.000
_cell.length_b   1.000
_cell.length_c   1.000
_cell.angle_alpha   90.00
_cell.angle_beta   90.00
_cell.angle_gamma   90.00
#
_symmetry.space_group_name_H-M   'P 1'
#
loop_
_entity.id
_entity.type
_entity.pdbx_description
1 polymer ?
#
loop_
_entity_poly.entity_id
_entity_poly.type
_entity_poly.pdbx_seq_one_letter_code
_entity_poly.pdbx_strand_id
1 'polypeptide(L)'
;MTDDSHRTVSHDLNQRRTEPLTQSLFPCTRELLNDSAFLASLEHVAPADVLKTYVDPVDFLFCEIKTSYRVVCERFYAQKCAALCALPICTPERIRRWDTLLMGALLLADEFRRQGKSLPWDQFRQLVFQTADGVNL
;
A
#
# COMPACT_ATOMS: atom_id res chain seq x y z
N MET A 1 40.25 -45.29 3.29
CA MET A 1 39.99 -44.70 4.62
C MET A 1 40.13 -43.20 4.43
N THR A 2 39.03 -42.52 4.09
CA THR A 2 38.20 -41.69 5.01
C THR A 2 39.00 -40.54 5.61
N ASP A 3 38.56 -39.29 5.65
CA ASP A 3 37.42 -38.57 5.09
C ASP A 3 37.68 -37.09 5.46
N ASP A 4 37.02 -36.19 4.75
CA ASP A 4 36.40 -34.96 5.25
C ASP A 4 37.18 -33.72 5.74
N SER A 5 36.60 -32.59 5.33
CA SER A 5 36.54 -31.25 5.95
C SER A 5 37.80 -30.36 5.88
N HIS A 6 37.76 -29.15 5.31
CA HIS A 6 36.80 -28.09 5.65
C HIS A 6 36.37 -27.21 4.46
N ARG A 7 35.05 -26.97 4.45
CA ARG A 7 34.24 -26.02 3.67
C ARG A 7 34.65 -24.55 3.82
N THR A 8 34.69 -23.86 2.67
CA THR A 8 33.76 -22.80 2.24
C THR A 8 33.38 -21.67 3.21
N VAL A 9 33.80 -20.46 2.82
CA VAL A 9 33.08 -19.15 2.81
C VAL A 9 32.57 -18.59 4.14
N SER A 10 33.01 -17.37 4.45
CA SER A 10 32.21 -16.35 5.15
C SER A 10 32.71 -14.97 4.73
N HIS A 11 32.15 -14.44 3.65
CA HIS A 11 31.05 -13.47 3.65
C HIS A 11 31.49 -12.05 4.05
N ASP A 12 31.69 -11.24 3.01
CA ASP A 12 31.68 -9.78 3.01
C ASP A 12 30.56 -9.22 3.90
N LEU A 13 30.92 -8.87 5.13
CA LEU A 13 30.16 -7.99 6.02
C LEU A 13 30.41 -6.54 5.59
N ASN A 14 29.91 -6.16 4.41
CA ASN A 14 29.73 -4.74 4.10
C ASN A 14 28.63 -4.48 3.06
N GLN A 15 27.52 -5.23 3.16
CA GLN A 15 26.23 -4.74 2.66
C GLN A 15 25.70 -3.63 3.59
N ARG A 16 26.36 -2.46 3.58
CA ARG A 16 25.62 -1.21 3.78
C ARG A 16 24.89 -0.93 2.47
N ARG A 17 23.81 -1.67 2.25
CA ARG A 17 22.80 -1.28 1.28
C ARG A 17 22.24 0.05 1.78
N THR A 18 22.65 1.11 1.12
CA THR A 18 21.84 2.32 1.00
C THR A 18 20.58 1.88 0.23
N GLU A 19 19.63 1.23 0.90
CA GLU A 19 18.35 0.95 0.28
C GLU A 19 17.66 2.29 0.05
N PRO A 20 17.11 2.53 -1.16
CA PRO A 20 16.51 3.81 -1.46
C PRO A 20 15.37 4.07 -0.47
N LEU A 21 15.32 5.30 0.07
CA LEU A 21 14.29 5.85 0.95
C LEU A 21 12.87 5.87 0.33
N THR A 22 12.62 5.08 -0.73
CA THR A 22 11.39 5.03 -1.53
C THR A 22 10.77 3.63 -1.56
N GLN A 23 11.01 2.79 -0.54
CA GLN A 23 10.21 1.58 -0.38
C GLN A 23 8.83 1.97 0.18
N SER A 24 7.79 1.77 -0.63
CA SER A 24 6.39 1.92 -0.19
C SER A 24 6.14 1.08 1.05
N LEU A 25 5.37 1.61 2.00
CA LEU A 25 4.84 0.83 3.12
C LEU A 25 3.90 -0.29 2.67
N PHE A 26 3.33 -0.14 1.47
CA PHE A 26 2.36 -1.06 0.88
C PHE A 26 2.95 -1.60 -0.42
N PRO A 27 3.91 -2.56 -0.34
CA PRO A 27 4.61 -3.06 -1.51
C PRO A 27 3.69 -3.79 -2.50
N CYS A 28 2.71 -4.56 -2.03
CA CYS A 28 1.81 -5.30 -2.93
C CYS A 28 0.82 -4.35 -3.63
N THR A 29 0.28 -3.38 -2.89
CA THR A 29 -0.56 -2.32 -3.47
C THR A 29 0.22 -1.48 -4.49
N ARG A 30 1.48 -1.16 -4.20
CA ARG A 30 2.39 -0.47 -5.14
C ARG A 30 2.55 -1.26 -6.42
N GLU A 31 2.79 -2.56 -6.32
CA GLU A 31 2.97 -3.43 -7.47
C GLU A 31 1.74 -3.46 -8.36
N LEU A 32 0.53 -3.54 -7.79
CA LEU A 32 -0.71 -3.43 -8.54
C LEU A 32 -0.85 -2.06 -9.23
N LEU A 33 -0.55 -0.97 -8.54
CA LEU A 33 -0.67 0.38 -9.12
C LEU A 33 0.39 0.71 -10.17
N ASN A 34 1.47 -0.07 -10.26
CA ASN A 34 2.40 0.03 -11.40
C ASN A 34 1.78 -0.50 -12.70
N ASP A 35 0.70 -1.30 -12.63
CA ASP A 35 -0.11 -1.65 -13.78
C ASP A 35 -1.12 -0.53 -14.09
N SER A 36 -1.00 0.02 -15.30
CA SER A 36 -1.88 1.08 -15.81
C SER A 36 -3.38 0.75 -15.73
N ALA A 37 -3.77 -0.53 -15.79
CA ALA A 37 -5.15 -0.94 -15.66
C ALA A 37 -5.71 -0.64 -14.26
N PHE A 38 -4.93 -0.93 -13.21
CA PHE A 38 -5.34 -0.67 -11.83
C PHE A 38 -5.27 0.82 -11.48
N LEU A 39 -4.33 1.57 -12.05
CA LEU A 39 -4.33 3.02 -11.91
C LEU A 39 -5.58 3.64 -12.54
N ALA A 40 -5.95 3.23 -13.75
CA ALA A 40 -7.18 3.68 -14.40
C ALA A 40 -8.44 3.26 -13.62
N SER A 41 -8.42 2.08 -13.00
CA SER A 41 -9.48 1.62 -12.10
C SER A 41 -9.62 2.49 -10.87
N LEU A 42 -8.51 2.89 -10.25
CA LEU A 42 -8.51 3.83 -9.13
C LEU A 42 -9.06 5.20 -9.55
N GLU A 43 -8.60 5.74 -10.68
CA GLU A 43 -9.07 7.02 -11.24
C GLU A 43 -10.58 7.01 -11.56
N HIS A 44 -11.12 5.85 -11.94
CA HIS A 44 -12.55 5.69 -12.24
C HIS A 44 -13.46 5.83 -11.02
N VAL A 45 -13.00 5.39 -9.85
CA VAL A 45 -13.78 5.42 -8.59
C VAL A 45 -13.42 6.60 -7.69
N ALA A 46 -12.22 7.15 -7.83
CA ALA A 46 -11.70 8.21 -6.99
C ALA A 46 -12.33 9.58 -7.30
N PRO A 47 -12.54 10.45 -6.30
CA PRO A 47 -12.81 11.86 -6.54
C PRO A 47 -11.60 12.51 -7.22
N ALA A 48 -11.77 12.98 -8.45
CA ALA A 48 -10.67 13.50 -9.26
C ALA A 48 -10.00 14.76 -8.66
N ASP A 49 -10.76 15.57 -7.93
CA ASP A 49 -10.28 16.76 -7.21
C ASP A 49 -9.37 16.37 -6.03
N VAL A 50 -9.74 15.32 -5.30
CA VAL A 50 -8.96 14.81 -4.17
C VAL A 50 -7.74 14.03 -4.66
N LEU A 51 -7.87 13.17 -5.67
CA LEU A 51 -6.75 12.37 -6.17
C LEU A 51 -5.57 13.25 -6.61
N LYS A 52 -5.85 14.38 -7.26
CA LYS A 52 -4.83 15.33 -7.75
C LYS A 52 -4.05 16.03 -6.64
N THR A 53 -4.52 16.02 -5.39
CA THR A 53 -3.77 16.62 -4.28
C THR A 53 -2.65 15.71 -3.77
N TYR A 54 -2.66 14.43 -4.16
CA TYR A 54 -1.65 13.46 -3.75
C TYR A 54 -0.60 13.29 -4.86
N VAL A 55 0.67 13.25 -4.47
CA VAL A 55 1.79 13.00 -5.39
C VAL A 55 1.83 11.53 -5.81
N ASP A 56 1.38 10.64 -4.94
CA ASP A 56 1.46 9.21 -5.12
C ASP A 56 0.06 8.56 -4.93
N PRO A 57 -0.42 7.75 -5.90
CA PRO A 57 -1.72 7.08 -5.81
C PRO A 57 -1.89 6.11 -4.63
N VAL A 58 -0.80 5.49 -4.13
CA VAL A 58 -0.85 4.63 -2.95
C VAL A 58 -1.18 5.45 -1.70
N ASP A 59 -0.62 6.65 -1.61
CA ASP A 59 -0.84 7.56 -0.50
C ASP A 59 -2.30 8.01 -0.48
N PHE A 60 -2.80 8.44 -1.64
CA PHE A 60 -4.23 8.73 -1.81
C PHE A 60 -5.08 7.55 -1.32
N LEU A 61 -4.82 6.35 -1.84
CA LEU A 61 -5.64 5.18 -1.54
C LEU A 61 -5.64 4.87 -0.04
N PHE A 62 -4.47 4.89 0.61
CA PHE A 62 -4.39 4.65 2.03
C PHE A 62 -5.11 5.72 2.85
N CYS A 63 -4.82 7.00 2.61
CA CYS A 63 -5.31 8.10 3.44
C CYS A 63 -6.81 8.33 3.26
N GLU A 64 -7.34 8.06 2.07
CA GLU A 64 -8.75 8.25 1.75
C GLU A 64 -9.63 7.04 2.14
N ILE A 65 -9.08 5.82 2.12
CA ILE A 65 -9.75 4.65 2.69
C ILE A 65 -9.68 4.68 4.22
N LYS A 66 -8.51 4.96 4.79
CA LYS A 66 -8.27 5.00 6.24
C LYS A 66 -8.20 6.44 6.75
N THR A 67 -9.33 7.15 6.64
CA THR A 67 -9.44 8.59 6.96
C THR A 67 -8.98 8.99 8.36
N SER A 68 -9.05 8.09 9.34
CA SER A 68 -8.51 8.30 10.70
C SER A 68 -7.01 8.58 10.73
N TYR A 69 -6.28 8.23 9.67
CA TYR A 69 -4.84 8.45 9.53
C TYR A 69 -4.49 9.59 8.59
N ARG A 70 -5.45 10.36 8.04
CA ARG A 70 -5.17 11.51 7.14
C ARG A 70 -4.17 12.49 7.73
N VAL A 71 -4.33 12.89 8.98
CA VAL A 71 -3.40 13.82 9.66
C VAL A 71 -1.98 13.26 9.72
N VAL A 72 -1.86 11.94 9.90
CA VAL A 72 -0.57 11.25 9.94
C VAL A 72 0.05 11.19 8.55
N CYS A 73 -0.77 10.88 7.52
CA CYS A 73 -0.37 10.95 6.13
C CYS A 73 0.15 12.33 5.76
N GLU A 74 -0.64 13.39 6.01
CA GLU A 74 -0.27 14.78 5.72
C GLU A 74 1.08 15.13 6.35
N ARG A 75 1.33 14.72 7.59
CA ARG A 75 2.61 14.95 8.29
C ARG A 75 3.78 14.17 7.70
N PHE A 76 3.55 12.91 7.32
CA PHE A 76 4.56 12.08 6.68
C PHE A 76 4.93 12.62 5.30
N TYR A 77 3.95 12.92 4.44
CA TYR A 77 4.18 13.42 3.09
C TYR A 77 4.64 14.88 3.04
N ALA A 78 4.32 15.70 4.05
CA ALA A 78 4.91 17.03 4.21
C ALA A 78 6.39 17.01 4.67
N GLN A 79 7.03 15.83 4.74
CA GLN A 79 8.41 15.63 5.21
C GLN A 79 8.65 16.09 6.66
N LYS A 80 7.59 16.20 7.48
CA LYS A 80 7.64 16.73 8.85
C LYS A 80 7.64 15.64 9.93
N CYS A 81 7.61 14.35 9.56
CA CYS A 81 7.66 13.24 10.50
C CYS A 81 8.69 12.18 10.04
N ALA A 82 9.43 11.64 11.02
CA ALA A 82 10.10 10.35 10.88
C ALA A 82 9.09 9.32 10.37
N ALA A 83 9.56 8.41 9.51
CA ALA A 83 8.73 7.55 8.67
C ALA A 83 7.47 7.01 9.36
N LEU A 84 6.34 6.87 8.65
CA LEU A 84 5.11 6.24 9.16
C LEU A 84 5.42 4.92 9.93
N CYS A 85 6.42 4.16 9.48
CA CYS A 85 6.96 2.95 10.14
C CYS A 85 7.40 3.14 11.61
N ALA A 86 7.80 4.35 11.99
CA ALA A 86 8.26 4.69 13.34
C ALA A 86 7.10 4.96 14.31
N LEU A 87 5.86 5.04 13.81
CA LEU A 87 4.71 5.18 14.69
C LEU A 87 4.39 3.83 15.33
N PRO A 88 4.08 3.77 16.64
CA PRO A 88 3.70 2.53 17.32
C PRO A 88 2.50 1.82 16.69
N ILE A 89 1.72 2.53 15.88
CA ILE A 89 0.56 2.01 15.16
C ILE A 89 0.93 1.15 13.95
N CYS A 90 2.16 1.26 13.44
CA CYS A 90 2.62 0.68 12.17
C CYS A 90 3.39 -0.62 12.43
N THR A 91 2.76 -1.58 13.11
CA THR A 91 3.34 -2.91 13.25
C THR A 91 3.30 -3.66 11.91
N PRO A 92 4.24 -4.59 11.64
CA PRO A 92 4.24 -5.37 10.40
C PRO A 92 2.90 -6.07 10.11
N GLU A 93 2.23 -6.60 11.14
CA GLU A 93 0.90 -7.22 11.00
C GLU A 93 -0.16 -6.23 10.52
N ARG A 94 -0.16 -5.00 11.06
CA ARG A 94 -1.12 -3.97 10.66
C ARG A 94 -0.84 -3.45 9.27
N ILE A 95 0.44 -3.25 8.94
CA ILE A 95 0.86 -2.89 7.58
C ILE A 95 0.39 -3.95 6.58
N ARG A 96 0.63 -5.24 6.85
CA ARG A 96 0.14 -6.33 5.98
C ARG A 96 -1.37 -6.30 5.80
N ARG A 97 -2.13 -6.15 6.90
CA ARG A 97 -3.60 -6.05 6.82
C ARG A 97 -4.08 -4.85 6.02
N TRP A 98 -3.39 -3.71 6.15
CA TRP A 98 -3.70 -2.53 5.34
C TRP A 98 -3.34 -2.76 3.88
N ASP A 99 -2.17 -3.31 3.56
CA ASP A 99 -1.78 -3.62 2.19
C ASP A 99 -2.82 -4.54 1.53
N THR A 100 -3.26 -5.60 2.22
CA THR A 100 -4.33 -6.50 1.75
C THR A 100 -5.66 -5.76 1.54
N LEU A 101 -6.05 -4.86 2.44
CA LEU A 101 -7.26 -4.05 2.30
C LEU A 101 -7.18 -3.15 1.05
N LEU A 102 -6.04 -2.49 0.84
CA LEU A 102 -5.83 -1.57 -0.28
C LEU A 102 -5.80 -2.33 -1.61
N MET A 103 -5.17 -3.51 -1.66
CA MET A 103 -5.27 -4.41 -2.81
C MET A 103 -6.72 -4.79 -3.11
N GLY A 104 -7.49 -5.16 -2.07
CA GLY A 104 -8.92 -5.45 -2.21
C GLY A 104 -9.71 -4.27 -2.76
N ALA A 105 -9.38 -3.04 -2.34
CA ALA A 105 -9.96 -1.83 -2.89
C ALA A 105 -9.66 -1.67 -4.39
N LEU A 106 -8.43 -1.93 -4.83
CA LEU A 106 -8.06 -1.85 -6.25
C LEU A 106 -8.75 -2.91 -7.11
N LEU A 107 -8.85 -4.15 -6.61
CA LEU A 107 -9.58 -5.22 -7.29
C LEU A 107 -11.07 -4.87 -7.44
N LEU A 108 -11.67 -4.31 -6.39
CA LEU A 108 -13.04 -3.84 -6.43
C LEU A 108 -13.21 -2.68 -7.41
N ALA A 109 -12.30 -1.70 -7.39
CA ALA A 109 -12.30 -0.59 -8.34
C ALA A 109 -12.23 -1.08 -9.79
N ASP A 110 -11.39 -2.09 -10.06
CA ASP A 110 -11.27 -2.68 -11.39
C ASP A 110 -12.55 -3.41 -11.84
N GLU A 111 -13.21 -4.13 -10.93
CA GLU A 111 -14.51 -4.72 -11.23
C GLU A 111 -15.55 -3.66 -11.58
N PHE A 112 -15.60 -2.55 -10.83
CA PHE A 112 -16.51 -1.44 -11.11
C PHE A 112 -16.23 -0.79 -12.46
N ARG A 113 -14.95 -0.55 -12.78
CA ARG A 113 -14.53 -0.01 -14.08
C ARG A 113 -14.93 -0.96 -15.21
N ARG A 114 -14.67 -2.27 -15.09
CA ARG A 114 -15.03 -3.29 -16.10
C ARG A 114 -16.55 -3.38 -16.32
N GLN A 115 -17.34 -3.19 -15.27
CA GLN A 115 -18.80 -3.17 -15.36
C GLN A 115 -19.38 -1.81 -15.81
N GLY A 116 -18.54 -0.78 -15.99
CA GLY A 116 -18.99 0.59 -16.27
C GLY A 116 -19.82 1.20 -15.14
N LYS A 117 -19.71 0.67 -13.92
CA LYS A 117 -20.43 1.15 -12.74
C LYS A 117 -19.62 2.21 -12.03
N SER A 118 -20.31 3.22 -11.50
CA SER A 118 -19.72 4.22 -10.60
C SER A 118 -20.55 4.30 -9.33
N LEU A 119 -19.87 4.54 -8.21
CA LEU A 119 -20.49 4.82 -6.92
C LEU A 119 -19.88 6.09 -6.36
N PRO A 120 -20.65 6.85 -5.55
CA PRO A 120 -20.07 7.88 -4.71
C PRO A 120 -18.93 7.32 -3.86
N TRP A 121 -17.84 8.09 -3.71
CA TRP A 121 -16.62 7.64 -3.01
C TRP A 121 -16.89 7.11 -1.60
N ASP A 122 -17.77 7.75 -0.83
CA ASP A 122 -18.12 7.28 0.52
C ASP A 122 -18.79 5.89 0.50
N GLN A 123 -19.61 5.59 -0.52
CA GLN A 123 -20.22 4.27 -0.68
C GLN A 123 -19.19 3.24 -1.12
N PHE A 124 -18.29 3.61 -2.04
CA PHE A 124 -17.17 2.75 -2.43
C PHE A 124 -16.30 2.39 -1.21
N ARG A 125 -15.93 3.38 -0.39
CA ARG A 125 -15.15 3.16 0.84
C ARG A 125 -15.86 2.24 1.82
N GLN A 126 -17.17 2.40 2.02
CA GLN A 126 -17.96 1.49 2.86
C GLN A 126 -17.93 0.06 2.32
N LEU A 127 -18.06 -0.11 1.00
CA LEU A 127 -18.02 -1.43 0.36
C LEU A 127 -16.65 -2.09 0.50
N VAL A 128 -15.55 -1.33 0.38
CA VAL A 128 -14.19 -1.81 0.66
C VAL A 128 -14.10 -2.42 2.07
N PHE A 129 -14.63 -1.73 3.09
CA PHE A 129 -14.64 -2.26 4.46
C PHE A 129 -15.52 -3.48 4.64
N GLN A 130 -16.74 -3.47 4.08
CA GLN A 130 -17.64 -4.63 4.15
C GLN A 130 -17.04 -5.88 3.49
N THR A 131 -16.32 -5.68 2.38
CA THR A 131 -15.67 -6.77 1.66
C THR A 131 -14.47 -7.31 2.44
N ALA A 132 -13.69 -6.43 3.07
CA ALA A 132 -12.55 -6.83 3.90
C ALA A 132 -12.93 -7.45 5.24
N ASP A 133 -14.04 -7.04 5.86
CA ASP A 133 -14.55 -7.65 7.10
C ASP A 133 -15.27 -8.99 6.83
N GLY A 134 -15.80 -9.19 5.61
CA GLY A 134 -16.43 -10.44 5.17
C GLY A 134 -15.45 -11.50 4.65
N VAL A 135 -14.23 -11.11 4.29
CA VAL A 135 -13.16 -12.05 3.96
C VAL A 135 -12.33 -12.24 5.23
N ASN A 136 -12.48 -13.38 5.90
CA ASN A 136 -11.51 -13.81 6.91
C ASN A 136 -10.13 -13.94 6.23
N LEU A 137 -9.33 -12.87 6.29
CA LEU A 137 -7.91 -12.83 5.90
C LEU A 137 -7.04 -12.73 7.16
#